data_AF-A0A2Z6RTE1-F1
#
_entry.id   AF-A0A2Z6RTE1-F1
#
_cell.length_a   1.000
_cell.length_b   1.000
_cell.length_c   1.000
_cell.angle_alpha   90.00
_cell.angle_beta   90.00
_cell.angle_gamma   90.00
#
_symmetry.space_group_name_H-M   'P 1'
#
loop_
_entity.id
_entity.type
_entity.pdbx_description
1 polymer ?
#
loop_
_entity_poly.entity_id
_entity_poly.type
_entity_poly.pdbx_seq_one_letter_code
_entity_poly.pdbx_strand_id
1 'polypeptide(L)'
;MTDIHLPDIFEGTVIRRGDVNYENGCYQYASSSYIEEDIIRPMAIIKAKNDNDVIKAIKYASENKIAVAVRTGGHQYSGASSTNGKNIQLDLSETYKDFQWNNDDCTSVTFGISFSLGDFNAKLREKNRFVPHGQCQYVNLGGHIQTGGYGQLGRSFGLLSDYIEKFRIITADCKTQWVYRNEDLFFAVLGGSPGNFGVLTHATLNVFRDQDYPNSRGLRAICPYNRDRLKDLLDIMVDMAEDEEFPADYDYCITVIEDPPFPMSSELTYDQRYNQKGNLEQDVIWTRTIVIFVQWANLQGDQQKYNSDFIDKILKTAGITDENAKDLVIVSDKYHTPISKLTGDWIVPIEREFNLPYFKRVYSSNSSSQRLKKFKWTNWVSDRIDIGYSRNLNLSIQIQHFGGSKSRFFQNGKNSSTSLSWRDSNLVCTLDAFYHNHLYKRAKMWVQINDNKGVGNPNAKFCEHDRRFLWGSHDLDLSAAQQYYYDNQPEGKYERLCKIKQNSDPLGVFTPNKFCIGLEGDKSVDSGVRMQPLAGSETAEEDVTFTERQKELQPSTEEKFWKMVLMKKEAGKPVLLWDTWRA
;
A
#
# COMPACT_ATOMS: atom_id res chain seq x y z
N MET A 1 38.94 3.83 3.04
CA MET A 1 37.83 4.23 3.96
C MET A 1 38.34 3.94 5.36
N THR A 2 38.31 4.90 6.27
CA THR A 2 38.62 4.65 7.67
C THR A 2 37.63 3.61 8.21
N ASP A 3 38.12 2.56 8.87
CA ASP A 3 37.30 1.52 9.49
C ASP A 3 36.44 2.14 10.60
N ILE A 4 35.22 2.55 10.24
CA ILE A 4 34.21 2.98 11.20
C ILE A 4 33.75 1.73 11.94
N HIS A 5 34.28 1.54 13.15
CA HIS A 5 33.94 0.40 13.99
C HIS A 5 32.77 0.74 14.92
N LEU A 6 31.68 0.00 14.79
CA LEU A 6 30.50 0.15 15.64
C LEU A 6 30.81 -0.43 17.04
N PRO A 7 30.78 0.36 18.11
CA PRO A 7 31.18 -0.09 19.44
C PRO A 7 30.18 -1.08 20.04
N ASP A 8 30.66 -2.01 20.86
CA ASP A 8 29.84 -2.98 21.59
C ASP A 8 29.18 -2.35 22.84
N ILE A 9 28.34 -1.35 22.62
CA ILE A 9 27.63 -0.59 23.67
C ILE A 9 26.13 -0.81 23.67
N PHE A 10 25.60 -1.61 22.74
CA PHE A 10 24.17 -1.84 22.55
C PHE A 10 23.70 -3.02 23.40
N GLU A 11 22.53 -2.89 24.01
CA GLU A 11 21.86 -3.98 24.73
C GLU A 11 21.14 -4.94 23.78
N GLY A 12 20.71 -4.43 22.63
CA GLY A 12 20.20 -5.17 21.50
C GLY A 12 21.29 -5.85 20.67
N THR A 13 20.89 -6.45 19.55
CA THR A 13 21.83 -7.20 18.70
C THR A 13 22.43 -6.30 17.63
N VAL A 14 23.76 -6.31 17.50
CA VAL A 14 24.48 -5.70 16.38
C VAL A 14 24.87 -6.79 15.39
N ILE A 15 24.48 -6.63 14.12
CA ILE A 15 24.82 -7.52 13.02
C ILE A 15 25.68 -6.73 12.03
N ARG A 16 26.90 -7.20 11.79
CA ARG A 16 27.91 -6.56 10.94
C ARG A 16 28.10 -7.30 9.63
N ARG A 17 28.66 -6.62 8.64
CA ARG A 17 29.10 -7.27 7.39
C ARG A 17 30.05 -8.43 7.72
N GLY A 18 29.77 -9.59 7.16
CA GLY A 18 30.53 -10.83 7.42
C GLY A 18 29.93 -11.72 8.52
N ASP A 19 29.00 -11.21 9.34
CA ASP A 19 28.27 -12.05 10.28
C ASP A 19 27.32 -12.99 9.53
N VAL A 20 27.13 -14.21 10.05
CA VAL A 20 26.27 -15.25 9.44
C VAL A 20 24.85 -14.75 9.17
N ASN A 21 24.34 -13.87 10.03
CA ASN A 21 22.97 -13.33 9.94
C ASN A 21 22.86 -12.01 9.15
N TYR A 22 23.95 -11.52 8.55
CA TYR A 22 23.95 -10.21 7.88
C TYR A 22 22.99 -10.16 6.69
N GLU A 23 23.01 -11.16 5.81
CA GLU A 23 22.14 -11.22 4.64
C GLU A 23 20.65 -11.25 5.04
N ASN A 24 20.32 -12.08 6.04
CA ASN A 24 18.97 -12.13 6.62
C ASN A 24 18.57 -10.80 7.26
N GLY A 25 19.53 -10.10 7.88
CA GLY A 25 19.29 -8.78 8.47
C GLY A 25 19.04 -7.69 7.41
N CYS A 26 19.66 -7.80 6.23
CA CYS A 26 19.47 -6.87 5.12
C CYS A 26 18.12 -7.06 4.42
N TYR A 27 17.57 -8.28 4.45
CA TYR A 27 16.29 -8.62 3.83
C TYR A 27 15.19 -7.58 4.14
N GLN A 28 14.49 -7.12 3.10
CA GLN A 28 13.31 -6.25 3.20
C GLN A 28 12.10 -7.03 2.70
N TYR A 29 11.01 -7.01 3.45
CA TYR A 29 9.81 -7.81 3.18
C TYR A 29 9.21 -7.55 1.79
N ALA A 30 9.10 -6.27 1.41
CA ALA A 30 8.34 -5.87 0.22
C ALA A 30 9.21 -5.57 -1.01
N SER A 31 10.53 -5.45 -0.87
CA SER A 31 11.41 -5.03 -1.96
C SER A 31 12.04 -6.24 -2.65
N SER A 32 11.84 -6.39 -3.97
CA SER A 32 12.50 -7.39 -4.82
C SER A 32 13.20 -6.78 -6.04
N SER A 33 12.83 -5.57 -6.46
CA SER A 33 13.36 -4.91 -7.67
C SER A 33 14.63 -4.08 -7.44
N TYR A 34 14.92 -3.72 -6.19
CA TYR A 34 15.96 -2.76 -5.84
C TYR A 34 17.01 -3.39 -4.90
N ILE A 35 17.16 -4.72 -4.97
CA ILE A 35 18.13 -5.49 -4.17
C ILE A 35 19.50 -5.56 -4.88
N GLU A 36 19.52 -5.48 -6.22
CA GLU A 36 20.77 -5.43 -6.99
C GLU A 36 21.34 -4.00 -7.00
N GLU A 37 22.67 -3.86 -6.94
CA GLU A 37 23.44 -2.58 -6.84
C GLU A 37 23.58 -1.93 -5.44
N ASP A 38 23.97 -2.70 -4.43
CA ASP A 38 24.46 -2.17 -3.13
C ASP A 38 23.47 -1.28 -2.32
N ILE A 39 22.22 -1.08 -2.73
CA ILE A 39 21.27 -0.13 -2.12
C ILE A 39 20.88 -0.51 -0.68
N ILE A 40 20.82 -1.82 -0.38
CA ILE A 40 20.36 -2.38 0.89
C ILE A 40 21.51 -3.16 1.56
N ARG A 41 22.67 -2.51 1.65
CA ARG A 41 23.91 -3.06 2.23
C ARG A 41 24.44 -2.10 3.31
N PRO A 42 23.78 -1.97 4.47
CA PRO A 42 24.26 -1.10 5.54
C PRO A 42 25.61 -1.59 6.09
N MET A 43 26.37 -0.72 6.72
CA MET A 43 27.61 -1.11 7.41
C MET A 43 27.32 -2.09 8.55
N ALA A 44 26.25 -1.82 9.29
CA ALA A 44 25.74 -2.65 10.37
C ALA A 44 24.24 -2.47 10.53
N ILE A 45 23.62 -3.47 11.15
CA ILE A 45 22.22 -3.47 11.53
C ILE A 45 22.16 -3.54 13.05
N ILE A 46 21.47 -2.58 13.67
CA ILE A 46 21.24 -2.54 15.10
C ILE A 46 19.79 -2.92 15.35
N LYS A 47 19.55 -4.12 15.88
CA LYS A 47 18.24 -4.52 16.40
C LYS A 47 18.10 -3.95 17.80
N ALA A 48 17.53 -2.76 17.91
CA ALA A 48 17.46 -2.04 19.18
C ALA A 48 16.53 -2.74 20.16
N LYS A 49 16.92 -2.80 21.43
CA LYS A 49 16.09 -3.38 22.49
C LYS A 49 15.18 -2.36 23.15
N ASN A 50 15.58 -1.10 23.17
CA ASN A 50 14.88 -0.02 23.89
C ASN A 50 15.36 1.37 23.41
N ASP A 51 14.84 2.43 24.03
CA ASP A 51 15.21 3.83 23.73
C ASP A 51 16.71 4.11 23.88
N ASN A 52 17.40 3.45 24.82
CA ASN A 52 18.82 3.67 25.08
C ASN A 52 19.68 3.24 23.88
N ASP A 53 19.35 2.10 23.26
CA ASP A 53 20.01 1.65 22.02
C ASP A 53 19.75 2.61 20.87
N VAL A 54 18.52 3.11 20.74
CA VAL A 54 18.16 4.10 19.71
C VAL A 54 18.98 5.38 19.88
N ILE A 55 19.04 5.91 21.12
CA ILE A 55 19.81 7.11 21.45
C ILE A 55 21.30 6.90 21.16
N LYS A 56 21.87 5.75 21.57
CA LYS A 56 23.27 5.40 21.28
C LYS A 56 23.54 5.35 19.77
N ALA A 57 22.62 4.79 18.98
CA ALA A 57 22.75 4.71 17.54
C ALA A 57 22.73 6.10 16.88
N ILE A 58 21.79 6.97 17.28
CA ILE A 58 21.68 8.35 16.80
C ILE A 58 22.94 9.14 17.16
N LYS A 59 23.38 9.06 18.42
CA LYS A 59 24.57 9.76 18.91
C LYS A 59 25.81 9.31 18.15
N TYR A 60 26.02 8.00 18.01
CA TYR A 60 27.14 7.44 17.26
C TYR A 60 27.12 7.91 15.80
N ALA A 61 25.94 7.89 15.17
CA ALA A 61 25.76 8.34 13.79
C ALA A 61 26.15 9.82 13.60
N SER A 62 25.66 10.67 14.50
CA SER A 62 25.99 12.10 14.54
C SER A 62 27.50 12.35 14.75
N GLU A 63 28.13 11.69 15.71
CA GLU A 63 29.56 11.86 16.03
C GLU A 63 30.47 11.40 14.87
N ASN A 64 30.04 10.38 14.12
CA ASN A 64 30.83 9.78 13.03
C ASN A 64 30.41 10.26 11.63
N LYS A 65 29.46 11.20 11.52
CA LYS A 65 28.95 11.73 10.25
C LYS A 65 28.49 10.60 9.30
N ILE A 66 27.68 9.70 9.84
CA ILE A 66 26.97 8.65 9.11
C ILE A 66 25.48 8.77 9.38
N ALA A 67 24.66 8.17 8.53
CA ALA A 67 23.21 8.25 8.63
C ALA A 67 22.58 6.94 9.14
N VAL A 68 21.33 7.05 9.58
CA VAL A 68 20.50 5.98 10.12
C VAL A 68 19.25 5.80 9.26
N ALA A 69 19.06 4.60 8.73
CA ALA A 69 17.79 4.16 8.16
C ALA A 69 16.96 3.45 9.23
N VAL A 70 15.73 3.91 9.45
CA VAL A 70 14.83 3.35 10.46
C VAL A 70 13.93 2.31 9.81
N ARG A 71 13.89 1.10 10.39
CA ARG A 71 13.05 -0.01 9.95
C ARG A 71 12.11 -0.47 11.05
N THR A 72 10.86 -0.72 10.68
CA THR A 72 9.93 -1.56 11.46
C THR A 72 9.65 -2.84 10.70
N GLY A 73 8.60 -2.90 9.88
CA GLY A 73 8.21 -4.10 9.14
C GLY A 73 8.99 -4.35 7.84
N GLY A 74 9.91 -3.46 7.44
CA GLY A 74 10.66 -3.61 6.18
C GLY A 74 9.79 -3.58 4.91
N HIS A 75 8.58 -3.04 5.01
CA HIS A 75 7.56 -3.05 3.95
C HIS A 75 7.65 -1.81 3.03
N GLN A 76 8.86 -1.29 2.84
CA GLN A 76 9.13 -0.18 1.94
C GLN A 76 9.64 -0.76 0.61
N TYR A 77 8.85 -0.61 -0.44
CA TYR A 77 9.05 -1.25 -1.74
C TYR A 77 10.25 -0.76 -2.56
N SER A 78 10.86 0.39 -2.24
CA SER A 78 12.12 0.83 -2.88
C SER A 78 13.38 0.48 -2.08
N GLY A 79 13.23 -0.18 -0.92
CA GLY A 79 14.31 -0.47 0.01
C GLY A 79 14.72 0.70 0.93
N ALA A 80 14.01 1.83 0.91
CA ALA A 80 14.34 3.04 1.67
C ALA A 80 14.22 2.90 3.20
N SER A 81 13.64 1.81 3.71
CA SER A 81 13.76 1.40 5.12
C SER A 81 15.13 0.78 5.45
N SER A 82 16.05 0.80 4.50
CA SER A 82 17.45 0.41 4.64
C SER A 82 18.37 1.48 4.04
N THR A 83 19.66 1.14 3.96
CA THR A 83 20.71 2.03 3.49
C THR A 83 21.90 1.23 2.97
N ASN A 84 22.90 1.94 2.47
CA ASN A 84 24.12 1.38 1.90
C ASN A 84 25.39 1.95 2.52
N GLY A 85 26.53 1.37 2.11
CA GLY A 85 27.86 1.87 2.43
C GLY A 85 28.11 1.93 3.93
N LYS A 86 28.50 3.12 4.42
CA LYS A 86 28.92 3.37 5.81
C LYS A 86 27.76 3.61 6.80
N ASN A 87 26.53 3.69 6.31
CA ASN A 87 25.37 4.03 7.11
C ASN A 87 24.81 2.82 7.87
N ILE A 88 23.98 3.07 8.87
CA ILE A 88 23.42 2.06 9.77
C ILE A 88 21.95 1.84 9.46
N GLN A 89 21.49 0.59 9.53
CA GLN A 89 20.07 0.28 9.64
C GLN A 89 19.71 0.07 11.12
N LEU A 90 18.78 0.88 11.63
CA LEU A 90 18.20 0.74 12.96
C LEU A 90 16.88 -0.04 12.84
N ASP A 91 16.91 -1.30 13.27
CA ASP A 91 15.79 -2.22 13.20
C ASP A 91 14.99 -2.22 14.51
N LEU A 92 13.72 -1.82 14.39
CA LEU A 92 12.76 -1.69 15.47
C LEU A 92 11.59 -2.69 15.34
N SER A 93 11.72 -3.72 14.51
CA SER A 93 10.67 -4.72 14.25
C SER A 93 10.09 -5.33 15.53
N GLU A 94 10.89 -5.46 16.59
CA GLU A 94 10.52 -6.12 17.84
C GLU A 94 10.65 -5.23 19.09
N THR A 95 10.98 -3.95 18.92
CA THR A 95 11.39 -3.07 20.04
C THR A 95 10.22 -2.55 20.87
N TYR A 96 9.14 -2.10 20.22
CA TYR A 96 8.03 -1.37 20.87
C TYR A 96 6.71 -2.10 20.65
N LYS A 97 6.36 -3.01 21.57
CA LYS A 97 5.15 -3.84 21.53
C LYS A 97 4.18 -3.59 22.68
N ASP A 98 4.28 -2.43 23.32
CA ASP A 98 3.38 -2.01 24.39
C ASP A 98 2.01 -1.58 23.83
N PHE A 99 0.91 -1.95 24.49
CA PHE A 99 -0.45 -1.58 24.11
C PHE A 99 -1.29 -1.28 25.36
N GLN A 100 -1.90 -0.10 25.41
CA GLN A 100 -2.66 0.36 26.57
C GLN A 100 -3.87 1.20 26.16
N TRP A 101 -5.05 0.84 26.68
CA TRP A 101 -6.24 1.70 26.65
C TRP A 101 -6.07 2.88 27.61
N ASN A 102 -6.34 4.09 27.13
CA ASN A 102 -6.15 5.32 27.90
C ASN A 102 -7.41 5.73 28.70
N ASN A 103 -8.53 5.06 28.46
CA ASN A 103 -9.83 5.36 29.05
C ASN A 103 -10.69 4.11 29.22
N ASP A 104 -11.65 4.18 30.15
CA ASP A 104 -12.51 3.05 30.52
C ASP A 104 -13.42 2.59 29.38
N ASP A 105 -13.86 3.52 28.54
CA ASP A 105 -14.68 3.23 27.37
C ASP A 105 -13.88 2.71 26.16
N CYS A 106 -12.57 2.54 26.29
CA CYS A 106 -11.67 1.99 25.27
C CYS A 106 -11.80 2.72 23.91
N THR A 107 -11.89 4.05 23.91
CA THR A 107 -11.96 4.86 22.68
C THR A 107 -10.64 5.58 22.36
N SER A 108 -9.66 5.55 23.26
CA SER A 108 -8.29 6.04 23.02
C SER A 108 -7.28 4.97 23.41
N VAL A 109 -6.27 4.77 22.57
CA VAL A 109 -5.24 3.75 22.76
C VAL A 109 -3.85 4.33 22.53
N THR A 110 -2.90 4.00 23.42
CA THR A 110 -1.47 4.22 23.22
C THR A 110 -0.79 2.90 22.90
N PHE A 111 0.04 2.88 21.86
CA PHE A 111 0.67 1.65 21.38
C PHE A 111 2.08 1.91 20.82
N GLY A 112 2.90 0.87 20.86
CA GLY A 112 4.22 0.85 20.23
C GLY A 112 4.14 0.64 18.72
N ILE A 113 5.07 1.23 17.98
CA ILE A 113 5.07 1.22 16.51
C ILE A 113 5.49 -0.11 15.86
N SER A 114 5.92 -1.08 16.66
CA SER A 114 6.42 -2.37 16.17
C SER A 114 5.31 -3.39 15.93
N PHE A 115 4.06 -3.10 16.32
CA PHE A 115 2.94 -3.97 15.97
C PHE A 115 2.77 -4.09 14.46
N SER A 116 2.54 -5.33 14.02
CA SER A 116 2.00 -5.63 12.69
C SER A 116 0.53 -5.17 12.63
N LEU A 117 -0.01 -4.93 11.43
CA LEU A 117 -1.42 -4.58 11.26
C LEU A 117 -2.32 -5.72 11.75
N GLY A 118 -1.91 -6.97 11.55
CA GLY A 118 -2.61 -8.16 12.06
C GLY A 118 -2.73 -8.14 13.58
N ASP A 119 -1.61 -8.00 14.28
CA ASP A 119 -1.58 -8.02 15.75
C ASP A 119 -2.34 -6.83 16.35
N PHE A 120 -2.17 -5.64 15.75
CA PHE A 120 -2.88 -4.44 16.19
C PHE A 120 -4.39 -4.55 15.99
N ASN A 121 -4.83 -5.04 14.82
CA ASN A 121 -6.25 -5.29 14.55
C ASN A 121 -6.83 -6.31 15.55
N ALA A 122 -6.12 -7.40 15.83
CA ALA A 122 -6.55 -8.39 16.81
C ALA A 122 -6.75 -7.77 18.21
N LYS A 123 -5.80 -6.93 18.66
CA LYS A 123 -5.90 -6.20 19.94
C LYS A 123 -7.12 -5.29 20.04
N LEU A 124 -7.45 -4.58 18.95
CA LEU A 124 -8.64 -3.72 18.92
C LEU A 124 -9.94 -4.54 18.98
N ARG A 125 -9.98 -5.66 18.25
CA ARG A 125 -11.15 -6.55 18.18
C ARG A 125 -11.50 -7.20 19.52
N GLU A 126 -10.53 -7.42 20.41
CA GLU A 126 -10.78 -7.88 21.79
C GLU A 126 -11.78 -6.97 22.56
N LYS A 127 -11.91 -5.70 22.13
CA LYS A 127 -12.84 -4.72 22.72
C LYS A 127 -13.92 -4.25 21.74
N ASN A 128 -14.16 -4.95 20.63
CA ASN A 128 -15.10 -4.50 19.57
C ASN A 128 -14.77 -3.08 19.10
N ARG A 129 -13.47 -2.82 18.86
CA ARG A 129 -12.93 -1.57 18.34
C ARG A 129 -12.30 -1.76 16.98
N PHE A 130 -12.25 -0.68 16.20
CA PHE A 130 -11.62 -0.69 14.89
C PHE A 130 -11.10 0.69 14.50
N VAL A 131 -10.22 0.72 13.49
CA VAL A 131 -9.74 1.92 12.79
C VAL A 131 -9.49 1.57 11.33
N PRO A 132 -9.47 2.54 10.40
CA PRO A 132 -8.98 2.29 9.05
C PRO A 132 -7.50 1.87 9.09
N HIS A 133 -7.14 0.81 8.37
CA HIS A 133 -5.77 0.36 8.16
C HIS A 133 -5.66 -0.46 6.87
N GLY A 134 -4.43 -0.77 6.44
CA GLY A 134 -4.12 -1.57 5.26
C GLY A 134 -4.46 -3.06 5.41
N GLN A 135 -4.32 -3.82 4.32
CA GLN A 135 -4.75 -5.22 4.27
C GLN A 135 -3.65 -6.23 4.56
N CYS A 136 -2.38 -5.94 4.24
CA CYS A 136 -1.29 -6.88 4.47
C CYS A 136 -0.99 -6.99 5.98
N GLN A 137 -1.13 -8.19 6.56
CA GLN A 137 -0.97 -8.38 8.00
C GLN A 137 0.44 -8.02 8.51
N TYR A 138 1.47 -8.23 7.68
CA TYR A 138 2.88 -8.06 8.02
C TYR A 138 3.38 -6.62 7.87
N VAL A 139 2.54 -5.68 7.45
CA VAL A 139 2.88 -4.25 7.51
C VAL A 139 2.95 -3.84 8.98
N ASN A 140 3.98 -3.10 9.39
CA ASN A 140 4.04 -2.56 10.75
C ASN A 140 3.58 -1.11 10.81
N LEU A 141 3.04 -0.73 11.97
CA LEU A 141 2.44 0.58 12.22
C LEU A 141 3.42 1.75 12.01
N GLY A 142 4.71 1.59 12.34
CA GLY A 142 5.68 2.69 12.26
C GLY A 142 5.73 3.39 10.90
N GLY A 143 5.86 2.63 9.80
CA GLY A 143 5.81 3.19 8.45
C GLY A 143 4.39 3.48 7.96
N HIS A 144 3.42 2.65 8.36
CA HIS A 144 2.02 2.76 7.93
C HIS A 144 1.38 4.08 8.38
N ILE A 145 1.58 4.46 9.65
CA ILE A 145 1.11 5.74 10.21
C ILE A 145 1.69 6.93 9.45
N GLN A 146 3.00 6.92 9.19
CA GLN A 146 3.71 8.04 8.56
C GLN A 146 3.35 8.24 7.09
N THR A 147 2.81 7.22 6.42
CA THR A 147 2.38 7.27 5.02
C THR A 147 0.87 7.50 4.86
N GLY A 148 0.16 7.69 5.96
CA GLY A 148 -1.28 7.92 6.03
C GLY A 148 -2.05 6.75 6.61
N GLY A 149 -1.72 5.52 6.19
CA GLY A 149 -2.46 4.33 6.60
C GLY A 149 -3.73 4.12 5.77
N TYR A 150 -3.51 3.83 4.49
CA TYR A 150 -4.52 3.57 3.47
C TYR A 150 -5.16 2.18 3.63
N GLY A 151 -6.46 2.05 3.36
CA GLY A 151 -7.13 0.75 3.26
C GLY A 151 -8.63 0.81 2.98
N GLN A 152 -9.32 -0.33 3.15
CA GLN A 152 -10.71 -0.57 2.71
C GLN A 152 -11.76 0.34 3.35
N LEU A 153 -11.50 0.87 4.55
CA LEU A 153 -12.38 1.79 5.27
C LEU A 153 -12.17 3.25 4.88
N GLY A 154 -11.27 3.51 3.94
CA GLY A 154 -10.72 4.85 3.84
C GLY A 154 -11.64 5.90 3.25
N ARG A 155 -12.75 5.54 2.58
CA ARG A 155 -13.77 6.51 2.21
C ARG A 155 -14.68 6.84 3.40
N SER A 156 -15.21 5.82 4.07
CA SER A 156 -16.15 5.98 5.19
C SER A 156 -15.50 6.54 6.45
N PHE A 157 -14.22 6.24 6.67
CA PHE A 157 -13.48 6.60 7.88
C PHE A 157 -12.17 7.34 7.61
N GLY A 158 -11.76 7.62 6.36
CA GLY A 158 -10.48 8.33 6.15
C GLY A 158 -9.26 7.46 6.45
N LEU A 159 -8.12 8.10 6.70
CA LEU A 159 -6.83 7.41 6.86
C LEU A 159 -6.52 7.15 8.34
N LEU A 160 -5.71 6.13 8.65
CA LEU A 160 -5.29 5.84 10.03
C LEU A 160 -4.65 7.07 10.71
N SER A 161 -3.81 7.80 9.97
CA SER A 161 -3.12 9.00 10.44
C SER A 161 -4.06 10.13 10.85
N ASP A 162 -5.30 10.14 10.33
CA ASP A 162 -6.29 11.15 10.68
C ASP A 162 -6.67 11.06 12.16
N TYR A 163 -6.49 9.89 12.79
CA TYR A 163 -6.89 9.60 14.17
C TYR A 163 -5.76 9.70 15.19
N ILE A 164 -4.52 9.89 14.73
CA ILE A 164 -3.36 10.07 15.61
C ILE A 164 -3.52 11.39 16.38
N GLU A 165 -3.54 11.33 17.69
CA GLU A 165 -3.62 12.52 18.54
C GLU A 165 -2.24 13.11 18.81
N LYS A 166 -1.29 12.21 19.08
CA LYS A 166 0.11 12.50 19.39
C LYS A 166 0.97 11.28 19.12
N PHE A 167 2.28 11.49 19.01
CA PHE A 167 3.24 10.40 18.92
C PHE A 167 4.52 10.70 19.69
N ARG A 168 5.21 9.64 20.14
CA ARG A 168 6.50 9.74 20.83
C ARG A 168 7.63 9.50 19.85
N ILE A 169 8.56 10.45 19.77
CA ILE A 169 9.68 10.43 18.83
C ILE A 169 11.01 10.68 19.55
N ILE A 170 12.08 10.06 19.05
CA ILE A 170 13.47 10.36 19.42
C ILE A 170 14.11 11.12 18.26
N THR A 171 14.46 12.39 18.49
CA THR A 171 15.00 13.30 17.48
C THR A 171 16.52 13.22 17.35
N ALA A 172 17.09 13.88 16.33
CA ALA A 172 18.53 13.79 16.03
C ALA A 172 19.41 14.35 17.16
N ASP A 173 18.88 15.27 17.97
CA ASP A 173 19.50 15.80 19.19
C ASP A 173 19.34 14.86 20.41
N CYS A 174 18.95 13.60 20.18
CA CYS A 174 18.76 12.56 21.19
C CYS A 174 17.67 12.87 22.23
N LYS A 175 16.77 13.83 21.98
CA LYS A 175 15.63 14.08 22.85
C LYS A 175 14.48 13.13 22.55
N THR A 176 13.88 12.60 23.61
CA THR A 176 12.63 11.86 23.55
C THR A 176 11.48 12.79 23.90
N GLN A 177 10.48 12.92 23.02
CA GLN A 177 9.36 13.83 23.24
C GLN A 177 8.05 13.31 22.65
N TRP A 178 6.94 13.73 23.24
CA TRP A 178 5.61 13.59 22.64
C TRP A 178 5.32 14.81 21.77
N VAL A 179 4.90 14.57 20.54
CA VAL A 179 4.57 15.58 19.54
C VAL A 179 3.07 15.55 19.30
N TYR A 180 2.44 16.72 19.39
CA TYR A 180 1.00 16.93 19.31
C TYR A 180 0.61 17.56 17.96
N ARG A 181 -0.66 17.39 17.58
CA ARG A 181 -1.21 17.78 16.26
C ARG A 181 -0.93 19.22 15.81
N ASN A 182 -0.79 20.15 16.76
CA ASN A 182 -0.55 21.57 16.50
C ASN A 182 0.93 21.93 16.30
N GLU A 183 1.84 20.97 16.40
CA GLU A 183 3.27 21.18 16.21
C GLU A 183 3.70 20.92 14.77
N ASP A 184 4.71 21.66 14.30
CA ASP A 184 5.25 21.49 12.95
C ASP A 184 5.80 20.08 12.70
N LEU A 185 6.42 19.48 13.71
CA LEU A 185 6.97 18.12 13.61
C LEU A 185 5.86 17.07 13.39
N PHE A 186 4.63 17.32 13.87
CA PHE A 186 3.49 16.44 13.61
C PHE A 186 3.14 16.40 12.12
N PHE A 187 3.02 17.59 11.52
CA PHE A 187 2.78 17.75 10.09
C PHE A 187 3.89 17.09 9.25
N ALA A 188 5.13 17.21 9.70
CA ALA A 188 6.28 16.68 8.98
C ALA A 188 6.37 15.15 9.02
N VAL A 189 6.21 14.55 10.20
CA VAL A 189 6.30 13.09 10.38
C VAL A 189 5.16 12.36 9.66
N LEU A 190 3.96 12.93 9.64
CA LEU A 190 2.80 12.33 8.95
C LEU A 190 2.71 12.83 7.51
N GLY A 191 3.53 12.24 6.64
CA GLY A 191 3.54 12.45 5.19
C GLY A 191 4.87 12.95 4.61
N GLY A 192 5.87 13.25 5.42
CA GLY A 192 7.17 13.79 4.98
C GLY A 192 8.27 12.75 4.79
N SER A 193 7.96 11.60 4.19
CA SER A 193 8.85 10.44 4.08
C SER A 193 9.17 9.77 5.43
N PRO A 194 8.79 8.50 5.64
CA PRO A 194 8.99 7.83 6.93
C PRO A 194 10.45 7.85 7.42
N GLY A 195 10.63 8.09 8.72
CA GLY A 195 11.94 8.03 9.38
C GLY A 195 12.86 9.23 9.11
N ASN A 196 12.43 10.24 8.35
CA ASN A 196 13.27 11.39 8.00
C ASN A 196 13.41 12.43 9.13
N PHE A 197 12.52 12.46 10.13
CA PHE A 197 12.53 13.50 11.17
C PHE A 197 12.87 12.97 12.57
N GLY A 198 13.19 11.68 12.68
CA GLY A 198 13.41 11.02 13.95
C GLY A 198 12.90 9.59 13.98
N VAL A 199 13.10 8.94 15.12
CA VAL A 199 12.63 7.59 15.39
C VAL A 199 11.28 7.65 16.10
N LEU A 200 10.20 7.40 15.37
CA LEU A 200 8.88 7.18 15.97
C LEU A 200 8.94 5.90 16.83
N THR A 201 8.45 5.96 18.06
CA THR A 201 8.45 4.81 19.00
C THR A 201 7.05 4.38 19.42
N HIS A 202 6.16 5.35 19.67
CA HIS A 202 4.79 5.11 20.12
C HIS A 202 3.84 6.12 19.50
N ALA A 203 2.55 5.80 19.45
CA ALA A 203 1.50 6.73 19.08
C ALA A 203 0.26 6.56 19.97
N THR A 204 -0.52 7.63 20.10
CA THR A 204 -1.86 7.60 20.70
C THR A 204 -2.88 7.94 19.61
N LEU A 205 -3.95 7.15 19.48
CA LEU A 205 -5.04 7.43 18.54
C LEU A 205 -6.41 7.14 19.13
N ASN A 206 -7.42 7.76 18.52
CA ASN A 206 -8.83 7.47 18.77
C ASN A 206 -9.33 6.31 17.89
N VAL A 207 -10.12 5.43 18.48
CA VAL A 207 -10.70 4.25 17.82
C VAL A 207 -12.23 4.34 17.75
N PHE A 208 -12.81 3.58 16.83
CA PHE A 208 -14.26 3.47 16.67
C PHE A 208 -14.84 2.28 17.41
N ARG A 209 -16.14 2.33 17.73
CA ARG A 209 -16.88 1.26 18.42
C ARG A 209 -17.90 0.66 17.47
N ASP A 210 -18.01 -0.66 17.44
CA ASP A 210 -19.01 -1.32 16.58
C ASP A 210 -20.45 -0.91 16.89
N GLN A 211 -20.76 -0.63 18.17
CA GLN A 211 -22.09 -0.23 18.61
C GLN A 211 -22.56 1.10 17.99
N ASP A 212 -21.64 1.95 17.50
CA ASP A 212 -21.99 3.19 16.82
C ASP A 212 -22.41 2.94 15.35
N TYR A 213 -22.21 1.71 14.86
CA TYR A 213 -22.50 1.24 13.48
C TYR A 213 -23.28 -0.10 13.46
N PRO A 214 -24.41 -0.18 14.18
CA PRO A 214 -25.09 -1.43 14.54
C PRO A 214 -25.71 -2.17 13.34
N ASN A 215 -25.83 -1.52 12.18
CA ASN A 215 -26.38 -2.13 10.97
C ASN A 215 -25.34 -2.35 9.88
N SER A 216 -24.05 -2.14 10.15
CA SER A 216 -22.98 -2.31 9.16
C SER A 216 -22.99 -3.68 8.44
N ARG A 217 -22.53 -3.68 7.19
CA ARG A 217 -22.54 -4.81 6.24
C ARG A 217 -21.22 -4.86 5.48
N GLY A 218 -20.79 -6.05 5.09
CA GLY A 218 -19.61 -6.22 4.23
C GLY A 218 -19.74 -7.45 3.34
N LEU A 219 -19.22 -7.32 2.13
CA LEU A 219 -19.18 -8.36 1.11
C LEU A 219 -17.74 -8.50 0.61
N ARG A 220 -17.23 -9.74 0.62
CA ARG A 220 -16.08 -10.15 -0.19
C ARG A 220 -16.56 -11.17 -1.20
N ALA A 221 -16.34 -10.91 -2.48
CA ALA A 221 -16.68 -11.86 -3.53
C ALA A 221 -15.56 -12.00 -4.55
N ILE A 222 -15.61 -13.09 -5.30
CA ILE A 222 -14.70 -13.35 -6.41
C ILE A 222 -15.48 -13.73 -7.66
N CYS A 223 -14.93 -13.41 -8.82
CA CYS A 223 -15.42 -13.91 -10.10
C CYS A 223 -14.27 -14.08 -11.10
N PRO A 224 -14.44 -14.93 -12.14
CA PRO A 224 -13.43 -15.07 -13.17
C PRO A 224 -13.21 -13.74 -13.86
N TYR A 225 -11.95 -13.45 -14.20
CA TYR A 225 -11.64 -12.26 -14.98
C TYR A 225 -12.28 -12.34 -16.37
N ASN A 226 -13.05 -11.31 -16.69
CA ASN A 226 -13.52 -11.00 -18.03
C ASN A 226 -13.41 -9.49 -18.21
N ARG A 227 -12.85 -9.03 -19.34
CA ARG A 227 -12.59 -7.62 -19.60
C ARG A 227 -13.85 -6.76 -19.48
N ASP A 228 -14.94 -7.18 -20.11
CA ASP A 228 -16.18 -6.40 -20.14
C ASP A 228 -16.87 -6.44 -18.78
N ARG A 229 -16.84 -7.58 -18.08
CA ARG A 229 -17.27 -7.69 -16.67
C ARG A 229 -16.51 -6.71 -15.77
N LEU A 230 -15.17 -6.67 -15.88
CA LEU A 230 -14.35 -5.72 -15.11
C LEU A 230 -14.71 -4.28 -15.44
N LYS A 231 -14.80 -3.95 -16.74
CA LYS A 231 -15.18 -2.61 -17.19
C LYS A 231 -16.52 -2.19 -16.59
N ASP A 232 -17.53 -3.06 -16.61
CA ASP A 232 -18.85 -2.74 -16.08
C ASP A 232 -18.85 -2.60 -14.54
N LEU A 233 -18.06 -3.40 -13.83
CA LEU A 233 -17.81 -3.22 -12.38
C LEU A 233 -17.12 -1.89 -12.08
N LEU A 234 -16.19 -1.47 -12.94
CA LEU A 234 -15.51 -0.18 -12.84
C LEU A 234 -16.43 0.99 -13.22
N ASP A 235 -17.38 0.82 -14.12
CA ASP A 235 -18.37 1.85 -14.44
C ASP A 235 -19.22 2.19 -13.20
N ILE A 236 -19.59 1.18 -12.39
CA ILE A 236 -20.24 1.40 -11.09
C ILE A 236 -19.35 2.25 -10.16
N MET A 237 -18.05 1.97 -10.11
CA MET A 237 -17.11 2.72 -9.29
C MET A 237 -16.94 4.16 -9.79
N VAL A 238 -16.93 4.37 -11.10
CA VAL A 238 -16.86 5.70 -11.71
C VAL A 238 -18.14 6.49 -11.47
N ASP A 239 -19.32 5.86 -11.56
CA ASP A 239 -20.59 6.48 -11.17
C ASP A 239 -20.55 6.96 -9.72
N MET A 240 -20.04 6.12 -8.81
CA MET A 240 -19.84 6.46 -7.41
C MET A 240 -18.81 7.59 -7.21
N ALA A 241 -17.73 7.61 -8.01
CA ALA A 241 -16.64 8.57 -7.89
C ALA A 241 -16.93 9.96 -8.44
N GLU A 242 -17.90 10.07 -9.35
CA GLU A 242 -18.29 11.31 -10.01
C GLU A 242 -19.69 11.79 -9.59
N ASP A 243 -20.31 11.11 -8.63
CA ASP A 243 -21.52 11.57 -7.94
C ASP A 243 -21.12 12.23 -6.61
N GLU A 244 -21.21 13.56 -6.57
CA GLU A 244 -20.89 14.35 -5.37
C GLU A 244 -21.84 14.08 -4.19
N GLU A 245 -23.05 13.61 -4.50
CA GLU A 245 -24.09 13.35 -3.51
C GLU A 245 -24.05 11.92 -2.97
N PHE A 246 -23.22 11.04 -3.57
CA PHE A 246 -23.14 9.63 -3.21
C PHE A 246 -22.88 9.44 -1.70
N PRO A 247 -23.66 8.59 -1.00
CA PRO A 247 -23.54 8.39 0.45
C PRO A 247 -22.13 7.99 0.90
N ALA A 248 -21.65 8.66 1.96
CA ALA A 248 -20.27 8.55 2.45
C ALA A 248 -19.92 7.22 3.11
N ASP A 249 -20.92 6.41 3.42
CA ASP A 249 -20.87 5.18 4.20
C ASP A 249 -20.61 3.92 3.38
N TYR A 250 -20.46 4.04 2.06
CA TYR A 250 -20.03 2.93 1.23
C TYR A 250 -18.55 3.04 0.89
N ASP A 251 -17.84 1.93 1.07
CA ASP A 251 -16.52 1.72 0.49
C ASP A 251 -16.58 0.61 -0.56
N TYR A 252 -15.85 0.81 -1.66
CA TYR A 252 -15.82 -0.11 -2.79
C TYR A 252 -14.40 -0.22 -3.34
N CYS A 253 -13.90 -1.46 -3.38
CA CYS A 253 -12.61 -1.80 -3.95
C CYS A 253 -12.72 -2.99 -4.89
N ILE A 254 -12.01 -2.91 -6.01
CA ILE A 254 -11.79 -4.02 -6.93
C ILE A 254 -10.30 -4.32 -6.94
N THR A 255 -9.96 -5.60 -6.88
CA THR A 255 -8.61 -6.09 -7.08
C THR A 255 -8.61 -7.09 -8.24
N VAL A 256 -7.63 -6.99 -9.14
CA VAL A 256 -7.41 -7.98 -10.20
C VAL A 256 -6.03 -8.57 -10.00
N ILE A 257 -6.00 -9.89 -9.83
CA ILE A 257 -4.80 -10.64 -9.47
C ILE A 257 -4.77 -11.95 -10.24
N GLU A 258 -3.57 -12.49 -10.38
CA GLU A 258 -3.36 -13.84 -10.89
C GLU A 258 -2.39 -14.62 -10.00
N ASP A 259 -2.52 -15.94 -10.09
CA ASP A 259 -1.72 -16.89 -9.34
C ASP A 259 -0.81 -17.69 -10.29
N PRO A 260 0.52 -17.64 -10.11
CA PRO A 260 1.31 -16.68 -9.33
C PRO A 260 1.38 -15.26 -9.94
N PRO A 261 1.86 -14.23 -9.18
CA PRO A 261 2.66 -14.30 -7.95
C PRO A 261 1.88 -14.42 -6.64
N PHE A 262 0.57 -14.20 -6.64
CA PHE A 262 -0.22 -14.31 -5.42
C PHE A 262 -0.67 -15.76 -5.23
N PRO A 263 -0.17 -16.50 -4.23
CA PRO A 263 -0.68 -17.83 -3.93
C PRO A 263 -2.13 -17.71 -3.47
N MET A 264 -3.06 -17.68 -4.42
CA MET A 264 -4.50 -17.67 -4.20
C MET A 264 -4.98 -19.10 -3.98
N SER A 265 -4.31 -20.08 -4.60
CA SER A 265 -4.81 -21.44 -4.73
C SER A 265 -3.87 -22.52 -4.18
N SER A 266 -2.65 -22.20 -3.71
CA SER A 266 -1.68 -23.21 -3.29
C SER A 266 -0.86 -22.79 -2.07
N GLU A 267 -0.84 -23.65 -1.05
CA GLU A 267 -0.02 -23.49 0.17
C GLU A 267 1.49 -23.53 -0.13
N LEU A 268 1.88 -23.89 -1.35
CA LEU A 268 3.27 -23.93 -1.79
C LEU A 268 3.78 -22.52 -2.13
N THR A 269 5.02 -22.23 -1.72
CA THR A 269 5.71 -21.00 -2.11
C THR A 269 5.89 -20.93 -3.62
N TYR A 270 6.15 -19.73 -4.16
CA TYR A 270 6.46 -19.57 -5.59
C TYR A 270 7.62 -20.46 -6.03
N ASP A 271 8.70 -20.53 -5.24
CA ASP A 271 9.89 -21.32 -5.57
C ASP A 271 9.63 -22.83 -5.51
N GLN A 272 8.83 -23.29 -4.54
CA GLN A 272 8.38 -24.69 -4.47
C GLN A 272 7.58 -25.08 -5.71
N ARG A 273 6.72 -24.17 -6.20
CA ARG A 273 5.98 -24.36 -7.45
C ARG A 273 6.90 -24.31 -8.66
N TYR A 274 7.74 -23.28 -8.78
CA TYR A 274 8.64 -23.11 -9.92
C TYR A 274 9.63 -24.27 -10.10
N ASN A 275 10.05 -24.93 -9.02
CA ASN A 275 11.01 -26.03 -9.06
C ASN A 275 10.35 -27.41 -9.32
N GLN A 276 9.02 -27.53 -9.26
CA GLN A 276 8.28 -28.78 -9.52
C GLN A 276 7.85 -28.96 -11.00
N LYS A 277 8.46 -28.22 -11.93
CA LYS A 277 8.10 -28.05 -13.36
C LYS A 277 7.66 -29.29 -14.16
N GLY A 278 7.91 -30.51 -13.71
CA GLY A 278 7.49 -31.74 -14.39
C GLY A 278 6.06 -32.23 -14.12
N ASN A 279 5.43 -31.82 -13.01
CA ASN A 279 4.11 -32.34 -12.59
C ASN A 279 2.98 -31.28 -12.49
N LEU A 280 3.28 -30.00 -12.77
CA LEU A 280 2.40 -28.88 -12.41
C LEU A 280 1.23 -28.61 -13.36
N GLU A 281 1.20 -29.21 -14.55
CA GLU A 281 0.06 -29.04 -15.47
C GLU A 281 -1.26 -29.59 -14.89
N GLN A 282 -1.19 -30.46 -13.88
CA GLN A 282 -2.38 -31.04 -13.26
C GLN A 282 -2.89 -30.26 -12.03
N ASP A 283 -2.04 -29.52 -11.32
CA ASP A 283 -2.38 -28.92 -10.01
C ASP A 283 -2.41 -27.38 -9.95
N VAL A 284 -1.75 -26.66 -10.88
CA VAL A 284 -1.74 -25.19 -10.86
C VAL A 284 -2.64 -24.66 -11.96
N ILE A 285 -3.89 -24.40 -11.62
CA ILE A 285 -4.81 -23.73 -12.53
C ILE A 285 -4.56 -22.22 -12.43
N TRP A 286 -3.76 -21.70 -13.36
CA TRP A 286 -3.49 -20.27 -13.51
C TRP A 286 -4.78 -19.53 -13.89
N THR A 287 -5.34 -18.77 -12.95
CA THR A 287 -6.61 -18.05 -13.17
C THR A 287 -6.51 -16.60 -12.73
N ARG A 288 -6.80 -15.70 -13.66
CA ARG A 288 -7.03 -14.29 -13.37
C ARG A 288 -8.37 -14.15 -12.65
N THR A 289 -8.36 -13.47 -11.52
CA THR A 289 -9.52 -13.35 -10.63
C THR A 289 -9.79 -11.89 -10.35
N ILE A 290 -11.06 -11.50 -10.44
CA ILE A 290 -11.55 -10.22 -9.93
C ILE A 290 -12.01 -10.47 -8.49
N VAL A 291 -11.42 -9.76 -7.54
CA VAL A 291 -11.82 -9.76 -6.13
C VAL A 291 -12.54 -8.45 -5.84
N ILE A 292 -13.72 -8.57 -5.27
CA ILE A 292 -14.64 -7.47 -4.98
C ILE A 292 -14.74 -7.32 -3.48
N PHE A 293 -14.46 -6.12 -2.98
CA PHE A 293 -14.70 -5.72 -1.60
C PHE A 293 -15.72 -4.59 -1.61
N VAL A 294 -16.82 -4.79 -0.89
CA VAL A 294 -17.77 -3.72 -0.65
C VAL A 294 -18.18 -3.74 0.81
N GLN A 295 -18.37 -2.55 1.39
CA GLN A 295 -18.94 -2.45 2.72
C GLN A 295 -19.86 -1.25 2.81
N TRP A 296 -20.83 -1.37 3.71
CA TRP A 296 -21.69 -0.29 4.14
C TRP A 296 -21.49 -0.09 5.64
N ALA A 297 -20.94 1.07 6.01
CA ALA A 297 -20.48 1.40 7.36
C ALA A 297 -21.60 1.88 8.29
N ASN A 298 -22.81 2.16 7.79
CA ASN A 298 -23.92 2.64 8.62
C ASN A 298 -23.58 3.91 9.44
N LEU A 299 -23.01 4.94 8.79
CA LEU A 299 -22.49 6.13 9.48
C LEU A 299 -23.55 6.96 10.24
N GLN A 300 -24.84 6.75 10.00
CA GLN A 300 -25.94 7.45 10.69
C GLN A 300 -26.60 6.60 11.79
N GLY A 301 -26.02 5.44 12.14
CA GLY A 301 -26.48 4.59 13.26
C GLY A 301 -27.84 3.95 13.04
N ASP A 302 -28.55 3.67 14.13
CA ASP A 302 -29.79 2.86 14.15
C ASP A 302 -30.92 3.35 13.25
N GLN A 303 -31.00 4.67 13.03
CA GLN A 303 -32.10 5.26 12.26
C GLN A 303 -31.91 5.10 10.74
N GLN A 304 -30.70 4.72 10.32
CA GLN A 304 -30.38 4.57 8.91
C GLN A 304 -30.87 3.23 8.38
N LYS A 305 -31.71 3.27 7.34
CA LYS A 305 -32.15 2.06 6.66
C LYS A 305 -31.11 1.62 5.63
N TYR A 306 -30.76 0.34 5.70
CA TYR A 306 -29.93 -0.29 4.68
C TYR A 306 -30.70 -0.41 3.37
N ASN A 307 -30.05 -0.06 2.26
CA ASN A 307 -30.53 -0.30 0.90
C ASN A 307 -29.55 -1.22 0.19
N SER A 308 -30.01 -2.40 -0.25
CA SER A 308 -29.18 -3.39 -0.94
C SER A 308 -28.93 -3.07 -2.41
N ASP A 309 -29.68 -2.16 -3.04
CA ASP A 309 -29.65 -1.87 -4.48
C ASP A 309 -28.22 -1.72 -5.04
N PHE A 310 -27.34 -1.05 -4.27
CA PHE A 310 -25.95 -0.85 -4.68
C PHE A 310 -25.15 -2.16 -4.71
N ILE A 311 -25.29 -2.99 -3.67
CA ILE A 311 -24.59 -4.28 -3.60
C ILE A 311 -25.21 -5.28 -4.59
N ASP A 312 -26.55 -5.29 -4.72
CA ASP A 312 -27.28 -6.12 -5.68
C ASP A 312 -26.85 -5.80 -7.12
N LYS A 313 -26.65 -4.51 -7.46
CA LYS A 313 -26.10 -4.09 -8.74
C LYS A 313 -24.69 -4.67 -8.97
N ILE A 314 -23.82 -4.64 -7.96
CA ILE A 314 -22.46 -5.18 -8.05
C ILE A 314 -22.49 -6.71 -8.24
N LEU A 315 -23.26 -7.43 -7.43
CA LEU A 315 -23.39 -8.90 -7.52
C LEU A 315 -23.91 -9.32 -8.90
N LYS A 316 -24.96 -8.65 -9.38
CA LYS A 316 -25.52 -8.89 -10.71
C LYS A 316 -24.47 -8.66 -11.82
N THR A 317 -23.74 -7.55 -11.77
CA THR A 317 -22.68 -7.26 -12.75
C THR A 317 -21.53 -8.25 -12.67
N ALA A 318 -21.21 -8.75 -11.48
CA ALA A 318 -20.20 -9.80 -11.27
C ALA A 318 -20.64 -11.19 -11.76
N GLY A 319 -21.92 -11.37 -12.14
CA GLY A 319 -22.48 -12.67 -12.50
C GLY A 319 -22.75 -13.58 -11.30
N ILE A 320 -22.90 -13.00 -10.11
CA ILE A 320 -23.20 -13.73 -8.89
C ILE A 320 -24.71 -13.79 -8.71
N THR A 321 -25.23 -15.01 -8.62
CA THR A 321 -26.65 -15.34 -8.43
C THR A 321 -26.83 -16.08 -7.12
N ASP A 322 -28.06 -16.22 -6.63
CA ASP A 322 -28.34 -17.02 -5.44
C ASP A 322 -27.84 -18.48 -5.55
N GLU A 323 -27.77 -19.03 -6.76
CA GLU A 323 -27.33 -20.41 -7.03
C GLU A 323 -25.82 -20.59 -6.85
N ASN A 324 -25.02 -19.61 -7.29
CA ASN A 324 -23.55 -19.69 -7.26
C ASN A 324 -22.91 -18.86 -6.13
N ALA A 325 -23.68 -18.04 -5.41
CA ALA A 325 -23.18 -17.18 -4.33
C ALA A 325 -22.45 -17.95 -3.24
N LYS A 326 -22.90 -19.17 -2.91
CA LYS A 326 -22.23 -20.04 -1.92
C LYS A 326 -20.79 -20.40 -2.28
N ASP A 327 -20.44 -20.32 -3.57
CA ASP A 327 -19.13 -20.69 -4.10
C ASP A 327 -18.27 -19.44 -4.40
N LEU A 328 -18.90 -18.28 -4.59
CA LEU A 328 -18.24 -17.03 -5.03
C LEU A 328 -18.21 -15.92 -3.96
N VAL A 329 -19.05 -16.01 -2.93
CA VAL A 329 -19.11 -15.05 -1.82
C VAL A 329 -18.36 -15.62 -0.63
N ILE A 330 -17.31 -14.92 -0.24
CA ILE A 330 -16.39 -15.31 0.83
C ILE A 330 -16.84 -14.72 2.16
N VAL A 331 -17.22 -13.44 2.17
CA VAL A 331 -17.80 -12.73 3.32
C VAL A 331 -19.14 -12.15 2.84
N SER A 332 -20.23 -12.31 3.60
CA SER A 332 -21.58 -11.99 3.14
C SER A 332 -22.26 -10.89 3.97
N ASP A 333 -23.01 -10.07 3.25
CA ASP A 333 -23.83 -8.94 3.64
C ASP A 333 -25.28 -9.31 4.05
N LYS A 334 -25.65 -10.60 4.06
CA LYS A 334 -27.04 -10.99 4.39
C LYS A 334 -27.49 -10.49 5.76
N TYR A 335 -26.54 -10.27 6.68
CA TYR A 335 -26.80 -9.81 8.05
C TYR A 335 -25.75 -8.81 8.52
N HIS A 336 -26.04 -8.19 9.67
CA HIS A 336 -25.10 -7.29 10.33
C HIS A 336 -23.77 -8.00 10.58
N THR A 337 -22.69 -7.35 10.18
CA THR A 337 -21.34 -7.76 10.52
C THR A 337 -20.61 -6.59 11.15
N PRO A 338 -20.17 -6.70 12.43
CA PRO A 338 -19.42 -5.65 13.10
C PRO A 338 -18.21 -5.21 12.27
N ILE A 339 -17.93 -3.91 12.21
CA ILE A 339 -16.81 -3.38 11.41
C ILE A 339 -15.47 -3.86 11.95
N SER A 340 -15.32 -4.06 13.26
CA SER A 340 -14.14 -4.69 13.85
C SER A 340 -13.91 -6.10 13.30
N LYS A 341 -14.97 -6.87 13.03
CA LYS A 341 -14.86 -8.15 12.34
C LYS A 341 -14.49 -7.97 10.87
N LEU A 342 -15.16 -7.04 10.16
CA LEU A 342 -14.87 -6.76 8.75
C LEU A 342 -13.41 -6.36 8.52
N THR A 343 -12.85 -5.49 9.36
CA THR A 343 -11.44 -5.08 9.27
C THR A 343 -10.47 -6.26 9.43
N GLY A 344 -10.82 -7.24 10.25
CA GLY A 344 -10.10 -8.52 10.32
C GLY A 344 -10.30 -9.37 9.07
N ASP A 345 -11.53 -9.46 8.56
CA ASP A 345 -11.84 -10.19 7.32
C ASP A 345 -11.16 -9.57 6.08
N TRP A 346 -10.86 -8.26 6.09
CA TRP A 346 -10.13 -7.56 5.03
C TRP A 346 -8.62 -7.79 5.03
N ILE A 347 -8.07 -8.35 6.11
CA ILE A 347 -6.64 -8.66 6.22
C ILE A 347 -6.30 -9.86 5.34
N VAL A 348 -5.14 -9.77 4.68
CA VAL A 348 -4.54 -10.83 3.87
C VAL A 348 -3.46 -11.51 4.71
N PRO A 349 -3.64 -12.80 5.08
CA PRO A 349 -2.77 -13.49 6.02
C PRO A 349 -1.57 -14.20 5.36
N ILE A 350 -1.10 -13.74 4.19
CA ILE A 350 -0.03 -14.40 3.44
C ILE A 350 1.31 -13.74 3.68
N GLU A 351 2.32 -14.57 3.98
CA GLU A 351 3.70 -14.16 4.15
C GLU A 351 4.35 -13.86 2.80
N ARG A 352 5.07 -12.73 2.76
CA ARG A 352 5.81 -12.18 1.62
C ARG A 352 4.89 -11.74 0.48
N GLU A 353 4.95 -10.46 0.16
CA GLU A 353 4.11 -9.90 -0.88
C GLU A 353 4.54 -10.40 -2.27
N PHE A 354 5.85 -10.40 -2.58
CA PHE A 354 6.35 -10.65 -3.95
C PHE A 354 7.67 -11.43 -4.04
N ASN A 355 7.76 -12.34 -5.04
CA ASN A 355 8.98 -13.10 -5.37
C ASN A 355 9.62 -12.66 -6.70
N LEU A 356 8.91 -11.91 -7.54
CA LEU A 356 9.40 -11.39 -8.81
C LEU A 356 9.79 -9.91 -8.66
N PRO A 357 10.77 -9.41 -9.44
CA PRO A 357 10.96 -7.97 -9.58
C PRO A 357 9.71 -7.34 -10.22
N TYR A 358 9.48 -6.08 -9.89
CA TYR A 358 8.29 -5.32 -10.25
C TYR A 358 8.54 -3.84 -10.49
N PHE A 359 7.61 -3.24 -11.22
CA PHE A 359 7.40 -1.80 -11.21
C PHE A 359 6.09 -1.51 -10.49
N LYS A 360 6.17 -0.76 -9.38
CA LYS A 360 5.01 -0.31 -8.62
C LYS A 360 4.55 1.05 -9.12
N ARG A 361 3.26 1.18 -9.43
CA ARG A 361 2.66 2.44 -9.87
C ARG A 361 1.28 2.62 -9.31
N VAL A 362 1.11 3.68 -8.53
CA VAL A 362 -0.18 4.14 -8.02
C VAL A 362 -0.53 5.48 -8.65
N TYR A 363 -1.65 5.49 -9.36
CA TYR A 363 -2.25 6.67 -9.97
C TYR A 363 -3.44 7.13 -9.15
N SER A 364 -3.69 8.44 -9.12
CA SER A 364 -4.94 8.97 -8.57
C SER A 364 -5.62 9.97 -9.48
N SER A 365 -6.95 9.96 -9.43
CA SER A 365 -7.82 10.95 -10.05
C SER A 365 -8.36 11.92 -9.01
N ASN A 366 -8.65 13.15 -9.40
CA ASN A 366 -9.41 14.15 -8.65
C ASN A 366 -10.47 14.76 -9.57
N SER A 367 -11.41 13.93 -10.02
CA SER A 367 -12.40 14.34 -11.01
C SER A 367 -13.58 15.06 -10.34
N SER A 368 -13.46 16.37 -10.16
CA SER A 368 -14.61 17.28 -9.97
C SER A 368 -15.32 17.62 -11.29
N SER A 369 -14.96 16.97 -12.42
CA SER A 369 -15.33 17.40 -13.78
C SER A 369 -15.76 16.27 -14.73
N GLN A 370 -16.23 15.13 -14.20
CA GLN A 370 -16.63 13.96 -14.99
C GLN A 370 -15.52 13.42 -15.92
N ARG A 371 -14.26 13.62 -15.52
CA ARG A 371 -13.05 13.23 -16.26
C ARG A 371 -13.01 11.74 -16.57
N LEU A 372 -13.31 10.88 -15.61
CA LEU A 372 -13.22 9.43 -15.75
C LEU A 372 -14.17 8.95 -16.85
N LYS A 373 -15.41 9.44 -16.86
CA LYS A 373 -16.39 9.21 -17.94
C LYS A 373 -15.92 9.82 -19.27
N LYS A 374 -15.57 11.10 -19.28
CA LYS A 374 -15.14 11.85 -20.48
C LYS A 374 -14.02 11.14 -21.24
N PHE A 375 -13.02 10.63 -20.52
CA PHE A 375 -11.86 9.99 -21.12
C PHE A 375 -11.95 8.46 -21.21
N LYS A 376 -13.15 7.89 -20.98
CA LYS A 376 -13.43 6.46 -21.05
C LYS A 376 -12.45 5.64 -20.21
N TRP A 377 -12.22 6.09 -18.97
CA TRP A 377 -11.20 5.55 -18.07
C TRP A 377 -11.36 4.04 -17.83
N THR A 378 -12.59 3.55 -17.68
CA THR A 378 -12.89 2.13 -17.44
C THR A 378 -12.46 1.23 -18.60
N ASN A 379 -12.71 1.67 -19.84
CA ASN A 379 -12.18 1.00 -21.03
C ASN A 379 -10.66 0.99 -21.02
N TRP A 380 -10.04 2.15 -20.78
CA TRP A 380 -8.59 2.27 -20.81
C TRP A 380 -7.92 1.36 -19.78
N VAL A 381 -8.37 1.35 -18.52
CA VAL A 381 -7.78 0.48 -17.49
C VAL A 381 -7.94 -0.99 -17.85
N SER A 382 -9.14 -1.40 -18.27
CA SER A 382 -9.40 -2.79 -18.66
C SER A 382 -8.51 -3.21 -19.83
N ASP A 383 -8.34 -2.34 -20.84
CA ASP A 383 -7.42 -2.58 -21.96
C ASP A 383 -5.97 -2.71 -21.48
N ARG A 384 -5.52 -1.85 -20.55
CA ARG A 384 -4.13 -1.91 -20.05
C ARG A 384 -3.84 -3.21 -19.33
N ILE A 385 -4.81 -3.76 -18.60
CA ILE A 385 -4.68 -5.05 -17.92
C ILE A 385 -4.50 -6.18 -18.95
N ASP A 386 -5.38 -6.25 -19.96
CA ASP A 386 -5.28 -7.26 -21.02
C ASP A 386 -3.97 -7.17 -21.81
N ILE A 387 -3.51 -5.94 -22.08
CA ILE A 387 -2.23 -5.61 -22.73
C ILE A 387 -1.02 -6.03 -21.88
N GLY A 388 -1.08 -5.87 -20.56
CA GLY A 388 0.01 -6.28 -19.67
C GLY A 388 0.14 -7.80 -19.64
N TYR A 389 -1.00 -8.48 -19.52
CA TYR A 389 -1.05 -9.93 -19.60
C TYR A 389 -0.60 -10.49 -20.96
N SER A 390 -0.97 -9.83 -22.06
CA SER A 390 -0.54 -10.26 -23.41
C SER A 390 0.98 -10.18 -23.61
N ARG A 391 1.66 -9.37 -22.79
CA ARG A 391 3.13 -9.24 -22.76
C ARG A 391 3.81 -10.25 -21.83
N ASN A 392 3.05 -11.20 -21.26
CA ASN A 392 3.49 -12.16 -20.24
C ASN A 392 3.98 -11.49 -18.95
N LEU A 393 3.44 -10.30 -18.63
CA LEU A 393 3.67 -9.67 -17.33
C LEU A 393 2.69 -10.24 -16.32
N ASN A 394 3.13 -10.33 -15.06
CA ASN A 394 2.20 -10.64 -13.99
C ASN A 394 1.71 -9.37 -13.33
N LEU A 395 0.39 -9.24 -13.14
CA LEU A 395 -0.21 -7.99 -12.71
C LEU A 395 -0.85 -8.11 -11.32
N SER A 396 -0.64 -7.08 -10.50
CA SER A 396 -1.46 -6.82 -9.32
C SER A 396 -2.13 -5.48 -9.47
N ILE A 397 -3.46 -5.50 -9.54
CA ILE A 397 -4.26 -4.32 -9.76
C ILE A 397 -5.13 -4.11 -8.54
N GLN A 398 -5.12 -2.92 -7.97
CA GLN A 398 -6.04 -2.54 -6.89
C GLN A 398 -6.63 -1.17 -7.18
N ILE A 399 -7.95 -1.09 -7.18
CA ILE A 399 -8.70 0.11 -7.51
C ILE A 399 -9.65 0.38 -6.36
N GLN A 400 -9.48 1.52 -5.71
CA GLN A 400 -10.23 1.91 -4.53
C GLN A 400 -10.83 3.28 -4.73
N HIS A 401 -12.11 3.37 -4.39
CA HIS A 401 -12.82 4.62 -4.36
C HIS A 401 -12.63 5.33 -3.00
N PHE A 402 -12.25 6.61 -3.05
CA PHE A 402 -12.12 7.51 -1.89
C PHE A 402 -12.96 8.78 -2.00
N GLY A 403 -13.53 9.01 -3.18
CA GLY A 403 -14.06 10.29 -3.64
C GLY A 403 -15.34 10.74 -3.02
N GLY A 404 -16.00 11.70 -3.64
CA GLY A 404 -17.17 12.38 -3.10
C GLY A 404 -16.80 13.38 -2.00
N SER A 405 -17.34 14.59 -2.11
CA SER A 405 -17.12 15.67 -1.14
C SER A 405 -17.54 15.25 0.28
N LYS A 406 -18.47 14.32 0.42
CA LYS A 406 -18.96 13.81 1.71
C LYS A 406 -18.07 12.74 2.36
N SER A 407 -17.06 12.19 1.67
CA SER A 407 -16.16 11.17 2.27
C SER A 407 -15.41 11.73 3.47
N ARG A 408 -15.11 10.86 4.45
CA ARG A 408 -14.16 11.20 5.52
C ARG A 408 -12.77 11.42 4.96
N PHE A 409 -12.39 10.67 3.92
CA PHE A 409 -11.13 10.87 3.21
C PHE A 409 -10.89 12.32 2.80
N PHE A 410 -11.85 12.92 2.08
CA PHE A 410 -11.79 14.28 1.59
C PHE A 410 -11.95 15.31 2.71
N GLN A 411 -12.91 15.09 3.61
CA GLN A 411 -13.20 16.04 4.70
C GLN A 411 -12.04 16.15 5.69
N ASN A 412 -11.45 15.03 6.09
CA ASN A 412 -10.24 15.04 6.91
C ASN A 412 -9.07 15.66 6.13
N GLY A 413 -9.01 15.47 4.81
CA GLY A 413 -8.00 16.06 3.92
C GLY A 413 -7.95 17.59 3.91
N LYS A 414 -9.03 18.27 4.30
CA LYS A 414 -9.07 19.73 4.44
C LYS A 414 -8.27 20.23 5.64
N ASN A 415 -7.98 19.36 6.61
CA ASN A 415 -7.09 19.71 7.70
C ASN A 415 -5.65 19.77 7.19
N SER A 416 -4.90 20.80 7.57
CA SER A 416 -3.49 20.96 7.21
C SER A 416 -2.55 20.30 8.22
N SER A 417 -3.05 19.29 8.95
CA SER A 417 -2.32 18.63 10.03
C SER A 417 -1.33 17.55 9.54
N THR A 418 -1.44 17.13 8.28
CA THR A 418 -0.51 16.18 7.64
C THR A 418 0.05 16.78 6.36
N SER A 419 1.20 16.28 5.91
CA SER A 419 1.87 16.73 4.68
C SER A 419 1.44 15.95 3.43
N LEU A 420 0.35 15.17 3.52
CA LEU A 420 -0.19 14.39 2.40
C LEU A 420 -0.85 15.31 1.35
N SER A 421 -0.44 15.21 0.07
CA SER A 421 -0.91 16.10 -1.02
C SER A 421 -1.93 15.48 -1.97
N TRP A 422 -2.42 14.29 -1.68
CA TRP A 422 -3.32 13.50 -2.53
C TRP A 422 -4.72 13.32 -1.92
N ARG A 423 -5.06 14.13 -0.91
CA ARG A 423 -6.30 14.01 -0.12
C ARG A 423 -7.56 14.50 -0.83
N ASP A 424 -7.40 15.11 -2.00
CA ASP A 424 -8.46 15.46 -2.94
C ASP A 424 -8.75 14.33 -3.95
N SER A 425 -8.09 13.18 -3.83
CA SER A 425 -8.26 12.07 -4.76
C SER A 425 -9.65 11.44 -4.62
N ASN A 426 -10.33 11.23 -5.75
CA ASN A 426 -11.60 10.50 -5.78
C ASN A 426 -11.45 9.00 -6.04
N LEU A 427 -10.41 8.61 -6.76
CA LEU A 427 -10.09 7.22 -7.07
C LEU A 427 -8.58 7.03 -7.03
N VAL A 428 -8.16 5.91 -6.49
CA VAL A 428 -6.76 5.46 -6.46
C VAL A 428 -6.68 4.12 -7.19
N CYS A 429 -5.73 3.99 -8.11
CA CYS A 429 -5.54 2.81 -8.94
C CYS A 429 -4.06 2.41 -8.95
N THR A 430 -3.79 1.26 -8.36
CA THR A 430 -2.51 0.56 -8.37
C THR A 430 -2.45 -0.32 -9.61
N LEU A 431 -1.44 -0.15 -10.45
CA LEU A 431 -1.18 -0.94 -11.66
C LEU A 431 0.24 -1.53 -11.58
N ASP A 432 0.42 -2.54 -10.74
CA ASP A 432 1.75 -3.13 -10.51
C ASP A 432 2.06 -4.18 -11.56
N ALA A 433 3.27 -4.11 -12.11
CA ALA A 433 3.75 -5.05 -13.12
C ALA A 433 4.97 -5.82 -12.60
N PHE A 434 4.76 -7.10 -12.32
CA PHE A 434 5.78 -8.10 -11.98
C PHE A 434 6.29 -8.77 -13.25
N TYR A 435 7.58 -9.08 -13.28
CA TYR A 435 8.21 -9.63 -14.47
C TYR A 435 9.32 -10.62 -14.13
N HIS A 436 9.58 -11.53 -15.05
CA HIS A 436 10.84 -12.27 -15.07
C HIS A 436 11.94 -11.39 -15.70
N ASN A 437 13.19 -11.53 -15.28
CA ASN A 437 14.30 -10.68 -15.72
C ASN A 437 14.40 -10.49 -17.25
N HIS A 438 14.15 -11.53 -18.04
CA HIS A 438 14.16 -11.45 -19.51
C HIS A 438 13.02 -10.60 -20.12
N LEU A 439 11.98 -10.26 -19.33
CA LEU A 439 10.85 -9.41 -19.71
C LEU A 439 10.98 -7.97 -19.20
N TYR A 440 12.10 -7.60 -18.55
CA TYR A 440 12.33 -6.26 -18.00
C TYR A 440 11.94 -5.14 -18.97
N LYS A 441 12.41 -5.20 -20.24
CA LYS A 441 12.12 -4.18 -21.26
C LYS A 441 10.62 -4.05 -21.55
N ARG A 442 9.88 -5.17 -21.59
CA ARG A 442 8.43 -5.17 -21.83
C ARG A 442 7.66 -4.58 -20.66
N ALA A 443 8.03 -4.95 -19.44
CA ALA A 443 7.44 -4.41 -18.22
C ALA A 443 7.68 -2.89 -18.14
N LYS A 444 8.93 -2.48 -18.38
CA LYS A 444 9.34 -1.07 -18.42
C LYS A 444 8.52 -0.27 -19.42
N MET A 445 8.40 -0.77 -20.65
CA MET A 445 7.62 -0.14 -21.71
C MET A 445 6.12 -0.03 -21.36
N TRP A 446 5.53 -1.07 -20.78
CA TRP A 446 4.12 -1.06 -20.38
C TRP A 446 3.83 0.05 -19.34
N VAL A 447 4.70 0.19 -18.35
CA VAL A 447 4.63 1.24 -17.32
C VAL A 447 4.85 2.62 -17.92
N GLN A 448 5.85 2.79 -18.79
CA GLN A 448 6.08 4.05 -19.53
C GLN A 448 4.85 4.56 -20.26
N ILE A 449 4.16 3.67 -20.97
CA ILE A 449 2.96 4.02 -21.70
C ILE A 449 1.83 4.40 -20.74
N ASN A 450 1.71 3.69 -19.61
CA ASN A 450 0.73 4.01 -18.57
C ASN A 450 1.00 5.38 -17.94
N ASP A 451 2.25 5.69 -17.58
CA ASP A 451 2.63 6.98 -17.03
C ASP A 451 2.32 8.12 -18.03
N ASN A 452 2.71 7.95 -19.30
CA ASN A 452 2.53 8.98 -20.33
C ASN A 452 1.06 9.21 -20.72
N LYS A 453 0.23 8.18 -20.76
CA LYS A 453 -1.20 8.29 -21.12
C LYS A 453 -2.09 8.55 -19.90
N GLY A 454 -1.66 8.10 -18.73
CA GLY A 454 -2.45 8.07 -17.51
C GLY A 454 -2.46 9.39 -16.75
N VAL A 455 -1.34 10.11 -16.70
CA VAL A 455 -1.16 11.29 -15.84
C VAL A 455 -0.36 12.42 -16.52
N GLY A 456 -0.36 13.61 -15.93
CA GLY A 456 0.61 14.67 -16.24
C GLY A 456 0.39 15.39 -17.58
N ASN A 457 -0.81 15.30 -18.17
CA ASN A 457 -1.16 16.02 -19.40
C ASN A 457 -2.68 16.29 -19.50
N PRO A 458 -3.14 17.25 -20.35
CA PRO A 458 -4.57 17.60 -20.45
C PRO A 458 -5.50 16.45 -20.85
N ASN A 459 -4.97 15.48 -21.60
CA ASN A 459 -5.71 14.31 -22.09
C ASN A 459 -5.49 13.06 -21.21
N ALA A 460 -4.83 13.23 -20.06
CA ALA A 460 -4.54 12.16 -19.12
C ALA A 460 -5.82 11.52 -18.57
N LYS A 461 -5.77 10.19 -18.40
CA LYS A 461 -6.91 9.39 -17.94
C LYS A 461 -7.28 9.62 -16.48
N PHE A 462 -6.30 9.86 -15.62
CA PHE A 462 -6.49 10.03 -14.17
C PHE A 462 -6.53 11.51 -13.76
N CYS A 463 -5.44 12.24 -14.01
CA CYS A 463 -5.28 13.62 -13.56
C CYS A 463 -4.34 14.38 -14.52
N GLU A 464 -4.58 15.68 -14.68
CA GLU A 464 -3.72 16.55 -15.49
C GLU A 464 -2.32 16.73 -14.88
N HIS A 465 -2.21 16.55 -13.58
CA HIS A 465 -0.94 16.58 -12.84
C HIS A 465 -0.57 15.16 -12.41
N ASP A 466 0.70 14.78 -12.57
CA ASP A 466 1.21 13.53 -12.00
C ASP A 466 1.32 13.68 -10.49
N ARG A 467 0.69 12.77 -9.76
CA ARG A 467 0.60 12.76 -8.31
C ARG A 467 0.85 11.35 -7.80
N ARG A 468 1.73 11.24 -6.82
CA ARG A 468 2.31 9.98 -6.35
C ARG A 468 2.15 9.83 -4.85
N PHE A 469 2.04 8.57 -4.44
CA PHE A 469 1.89 8.17 -3.06
C PHE A 469 3.23 7.63 -2.57
N LEU A 470 3.70 8.08 -1.41
CA LEU A 470 4.98 7.64 -0.83
C LEU A 470 5.08 6.11 -0.66
N TRP A 471 3.94 5.44 -0.47
CA TRP A 471 3.88 3.98 -0.35
C TRP A 471 3.70 3.24 -1.68
N GLY A 472 3.29 3.92 -2.75
CA GLY A 472 2.70 3.28 -3.93
C GLY A 472 3.40 3.55 -5.25
N SER A 473 4.21 4.60 -5.33
CA SER A 473 5.03 4.92 -6.50
C SER A 473 6.45 5.15 -6.03
N HIS A 474 7.43 4.65 -6.78
CA HIS A 474 8.82 4.69 -6.34
C HIS A 474 9.69 5.49 -7.29
N ASP A 475 10.20 6.57 -6.72
CA ASP A 475 11.37 7.28 -7.17
C ASP A 475 12.50 6.95 -6.20
N LEU A 476 13.74 6.81 -6.67
CA LEU A 476 14.88 6.56 -5.78
C LEU A 476 15.47 7.86 -5.23
N ASP A 477 15.15 8.99 -5.85
CA ASP A 477 15.57 10.34 -5.45
C ASP A 477 14.34 11.21 -5.22
N LEU A 478 14.04 11.51 -3.95
CA LEU A 478 12.86 12.30 -3.61
C LEU A 478 13.03 13.76 -4.03
N SER A 479 14.24 14.31 -3.94
CA SER A 479 14.50 15.70 -4.28
C SER A 479 14.25 16.01 -5.76
N ALA A 480 14.59 15.05 -6.64
CA ALA A 480 14.36 15.16 -8.08
C ALA A 480 12.90 14.87 -8.50
N ALA A 481 12.14 14.22 -7.62
CA ALA A 481 10.77 13.78 -7.87
C ALA A 481 9.71 14.48 -7.00
N GLN A 482 10.12 15.45 -6.17
CA GLN A 482 9.27 16.05 -5.13
C GLN A 482 7.96 16.64 -5.68
N GLN A 483 7.98 17.12 -6.93
CA GLN A 483 6.83 17.63 -7.66
C GLN A 483 5.66 16.67 -7.79
N TYR A 484 5.92 15.38 -7.68
CA TYR A 484 4.89 14.35 -7.81
C TYR A 484 4.31 13.98 -6.45
N TYR A 485 5.04 14.17 -5.35
CA TYR A 485 4.60 13.79 -4.00
C TYR A 485 3.99 14.97 -3.23
N TYR A 486 4.43 16.18 -3.54
CA TYR A 486 4.08 17.40 -2.81
C TYR A 486 3.67 18.53 -3.76
N ASP A 487 3.02 19.55 -3.20
CA ASP A 487 2.72 20.77 -3.93
C ASP A 487 3.99 21.65 -4.07
N ASN A 488 4.21 22.15 -5.27
CA ASN A 488 5.38 22.94 -5.64
C ASN A 488 5.19 24.45 -5.55
N GLN A 489 4.20 24.89 -4.79
CA GLN A 489 3.98 26.33 -4.62
C GLN A 489 5.08 26.90 -3.71
N PRO A 490 5.51 28.16 -3.92
CA PRO A 490 6.30 28.88 -2.93
C PRO A 490 5.58 28.84 -1.58
N GLU A 491 6.32 28.51 -0.52
CA GLU A 491 5.80 28.24 0.83
C GLU A 491 4.85 27.02 0.93
N GLY A 492 4.88 26.15 -0.08
CA GLY A 492 4.13 24.88 -0.12
C GLY A 492 4.63 23.84 0.89
N LYS A 493 3.98 22.67 0.89
CA LYS A 493 4.26 21.61 1.88
C LYS A 493 5.70 21.13 1.79
N TYR A 494 6.28 20.96 0.61
CA TYR A 494 7.66 20.50 0.49
C TYR A 494 8.67 21.49 1.09
N GLU A 495 8.51 22.78 0.81
CA GLU A 495 9.39 23.80 1.39
C GLU A 495 9.25 23.87 2.91
N ARG A 496 8.03 23.74 3.44
CA ARG A 496 7.79 23.62 4.89
C ARG A 496 8.48 22.39 5.47
N LEU A 497 8.38 21.24 4.82
CA LEU A 497 9.07 20.01 5.22
C LEU A 497 10.59 20.21 5.26
N CYS A 498 11.18 20.85 4.25
CA CYS A 498 12.61 21.16 4.21
C CYS A 498 13.04 22.06 5.37
N LYS A 499 12.29 23.12 5.67
CA LYS A 499 12.56 24.03 6.81
C LYS A 499 12.52 23.27 8.15
N ILE A 500 11.52 22.41 8.34
CA ILE A 500 11.40 21.58 9.56
C ILE A 500 12.56 20.58 9.65
N LYS A 501 12.96 19.97 8.53
CA LYS A 501 14.08 19.03 8.46
C LYS A 501 15.40 19.69 8.85
N GLN A 502 15.67 20.89 8.33
CA GLN A 502 16.87 21.66 8.68
C GLN A 502 16.96 21.96 10.18
N ASN A 503 15.82 22.22 10.84
CA ASN A 503 15.78 22.50 12.27
C ASN A 503 15.87 21.23 13.13
N SER A 504 15.22 20.14 12.72
CA SER A 504 15.09 18.91 13.51
C SER A 504 16.25 17.92 13.32
N ASP A 505 16.95 18.00 12.19
CA ASP A 505 18.09 17.15 11.87
C ASP A 505 19.14 17.92 11.02
N PRO A 506 19.79 18.94 11.59
CA PRO A 506 20.76 19.78 10.87
C PRO A 506 22.02 19.03 10.42
N LEU A 507 22.29 17.85 10.99
CA LEU A 507 23.46 17.02 10.66
C LEU A 507 23.13 15.90 9.66
N GLY A 508 21.87 15.75 9.25
CA GLY A 508 21.44 14.73 8.31
C GLY A 508 21.57 13.30 8.84
N VAL A 509 21.39 13.10 10.15
CA VAL A 509 21.41 11.76 10.79
C VAL A 509 20.34 10.86 10.18
N PHE A 510 19.18 11.42 9.84
CA PHE A 510 18.07 10.72 9.21
C PHE A 510 18.00 10.99 7.71
N THR A 511 19.17 10.98 7.05
CA THR A 511 19.29 11.10 5.59
C THR A 511 20.11 9.94 5.01
N PRO A 512 19.63 8.68 5.17
CA PRO A 512 20.39 7.48 4.85
C PRO A 512 20.46 7.13 3.36
N ASN A 513 19.60 7.72 2.53
CA ASN A 513 19.50 7.44 1.11
C ASN A 513 18.94 8.67 0.37
N LYS A 514 18.81 8.58 -0.95
CA LYS A 514 18.35 9.70 -1.80
C LYS A 514 16.84 9.95 -1.69
N PHE A 515 16.06 9.06 -1.08
CA PHE A 515 14.61 9.23 -0.89
C PHE A 515 14.30 10.00 0.41
N CYS A 516 14.94 11.16 0.57
CA CYS A 516 14.87 11.97 1.78
C CYS A 516 14.47 13.43 1.49
N ILE A 517 13.82 14.05 2.47
CA ILE A 517 13.44 15.47 2.42
C ILE A 517 14.69 16.36 2.50
N GLY A 518 14.72 17.41 1.69
CA GLY A 518 15.68 18.51 1.84
C GLY A 518 17.10 18.23 1.34
N LEU A 519 17.32 17.15 0.60
CA LEU A 519 18.57 16.94 -0.14
C LEU A 519 18.68 17.92 -1.31
N GLU A 520 19.89 18.44 -1.56
CA GLU A 520 20.20 19.10 -2.82
C GLU A 520 20.22 18.03 -3.92
N GLY A 521 19.25 18.09 -4.82
CA GLY A 521 19.13 17.12 -5.89
C GLY A 521 20.30 17.16 -6.85
N ASP A 522 20.80 15.98 -7.21
CA ASP A 522 21.78 15.86 -8.28
C ASP A 522 21.08 16.10 -9.62
N LYS A 523 21.12 17.35 -10.10
CA LYS A 523 20.50 17.76 -11.38
C LYS A 523 21.13 17.07 -12.61
N SER A 524 22.25 16.36 -12.44
CA SER A 524 22.90 15.59 -13.50
C SER A 524 22.39 14.16 -13.61
N VAL A 525 21.74 13.66 -12.55
CA VAL A 525 21.05 12.38 -12.54
C VAL A 525 19.60 12.66 -12.91
N ASP A 526 19.22 12.33 -14.15
CA ASP A 526 17.82 12.09 -14.47
C ASP A 526 17.29 11.14 -13.38
N SER A 527 16.30 11.59 -12.60
CA SER A 527 15.70 10.82 -11.50
C SER A 527 15.38 9.36 -11.89
N GLY A 528 15.29 9.09 -13.19
CA GLY A 528 15.07 7.78 -13.79
C GLY A 528 13.59 7.44 -13.91
N VAL A 529 12.69 8.37 -13.52
CA VAL A 529 11.31 8.01 -13.13
C VAL A 529 10.22 8.65 -13.97
N ARG A 530 10.53 9.63 -14.80
CA ARG A 530 9.90 9.64 -16.12
C ARG A 530 10.82 8.83 -17.00
N MET A 531 10.63 7.51 -17.00
CA MET A 531 11.44 6.64 -17.84
C MET A 531 11.44 7.23 -19.26
N GLN A 532 12.61 7.62 -19.76
CA GLN A 532 12.73 8.45 -20.96
C GLN A 532 11.86 7.93 -22.10
N PRO A 533 11.20 8.80 -22.90
CA PRO A 533 10.42 8.33 -24.04
C PRO A 533 11.29 7.43 -24.91
N LEU A 534 10.79 6.25 -25.26
CA LEU A 534 11.49 5.34 -26.17
C LEU A 534 11.79 6.10 -27.47
N ALA A 535 13.05 6.12 -27.89
CA ALA A 535 13.42 6.64 -29.20
C ALA A 535 13.00 5.62 -30.26
N GLY A 536 11.95 5.92 -31.05
CA GLY A 536 11.53 5.10 -32.19
C GLY A 536 10.01 4.89 -32.31
N SER A 537 9.60 4.28 -33.42
CA SER A 537 8.21 4.00 -33.83
C SER A 537 7.52 2.87 -33.05
N GLU A 538 8.13 2.31 -32.01
CA GLU A 538 7.63 1.15 -31.24
C GLU A 538 6.46 1.46 -30.28
N THR A 539 5.74 2.57 -30.42
CA THR A 539 5.02 3.18 -29.28
C THR A 539 3.49 3.20 -29.32
N ALA A 540 2.85 2.81 -30.43
CA ALA A 540 1.38 2.80 -30.53
C ALA A 540 0.79 1.73 -31.46
N GLU A 541 1.45 1.37 -32.57
CA GLU A 541 0.97 0.37 -33.53
C GLU A 541 0.97 -1.06 -32.95
N GLU A 542 1.90 -1.39 -32.04
CA GLU A 542 1.92 -2.67 -31.34
C GLU A 542 0.74 -2.84 -30.37
N ASP A 543 0.28 -1.75 -29.73
CA ASP A 543 -0.89 -1.79 -28.84
C ASP A 543 -2.18 -2.05 -29.63
N VAL A 544 -2.29 -1.53 -30.87
CA VAL A 544 -3.49 -1.68 -31.74
C VAL A 544 -3.55 -3.05 -32.42
N THR A 545 -2.42 -3.55 -32.91
CA THR A 545 -2.35 -4.88 -33.56
C THR A 545 -2.53 -6.04 -32.57
N PHE A 546 -2.28 -5.84 -31.28
CA PHE A 546 -2.49 -6.86 -30.25
C PHE A 546 -3.94 -7.00 -29.79
N THR A 547 -4.72 -5.91 -29.75
CA THR A 547 -6.14 -5.93 -29.35
C THR A 547 -6.98 -6.78 -30.29
N GLU A 548 -6.63 -6.84 -31.58
CA GLU A 548 -7.33 -7.67 -32.56
C GLU A 548 -7.07 -9.17 -32.38
N ARG A 549 -5.90 -9.57 -31.87
CA ARG A 549 -5.56 -10.98 -31.58
C ARG A 549 -6.23 -11.55 -30.32
N GLN A 550 -6.80 -10.69 -29.45
CA GLN A 550 -7.31 -11.11 -28.13
C GLN A 550 -8.79 -11.50 -28.09
N LYS A 551 -9.54 -11.34 -29.20
CA LYS A 551 -10.94 -11.82 -29.26
C LYS A 551 -11.08 -13.33 -29.03
N GLU A 552 -9.99 -14.09 -29.07
CA GLU A 552 -9.99 -15.56 -28.99
C GLU A 552 -9.68 -16.16 -27.59
N LEU A 553 -9.34 -15.35 -26.57
CA LEU A 553 -8.81 -15.87 -25.29
C LEU A 553 -9.84 -16.19 -24.18
N GLN A 554 -11.15 -16.06 -24.43
CA GLN A 554 -12.14 -15.95 -23.34
C GLN A 554 -12.72 -17.24 -22.74
N PRO A 555 -12.91 -18.37 -23.44
CA PRO A 555 -13.49 -19.57 -22.83
C PRO A 555 -12.56 -20.31 -21.86
N SER A 556 -11.26 -20.39 -22.19
CA SER A 556 -10.30 -21.21 -21.43
C SER A 556 -9.98 -20.70 -20.03
N THR A 557 -10.15 -19.39 -19.78
CA THR A 557 -9.86 -18.79 -18.45
C THR A 557 -11.00 -19.05 -17.47
N GLU A 558 -12.24 -18.94 -17.93
CA GLU A 558 -13.43 -19.19 -17.10
C GLU A 558 -13.57 -20.68 -16.79
N GLU A 559 -13.31 -21.57 -17.76
CA GLU A 559 -13.27 -23.02 -17.53
C GLU A 559 -12.22 -23.39 -16.47
N LYS A 560 -11.02 -22.83 -16.58
CA LYS A 560 -9.94 -23.00 -15.60
C LYS A 560 -10.37 -22.52 -14.20
N PHE A 561 -10.98 -21.34 -14.11
CA PHE A 561 -11.48 -20.80 -12.84
C PHE A 561 -12.48 -21.75 -12.19
N TRP A 562 -13.48 -22.23 -12.93
CA TRP A 562 -14.47 -23.15 -12.38
C TRP A 562 -13.87 -24.50 -12.00
N LYS A 563 -12.93 -25.03 -12.78
CA LYS A 563 -12.18 -26.24 -12.41
C LYS A 563 -11.43 -26.06 -11.09
N MET A 564 -10.79 -24.91 -10.87
CA MET A 564 -10.13 -24.58 -9.60
C MET A 564 -11.12 -24.55 -8.44
N VAL A 565 -12.24 -23.84 -8.59
CA VAL A 565 -13.28 -23.74 -7.55
C VAL A 565 -13.80 -25.13 -7.17
N LEU A 566 -14.11 -25.96 -8.17
CA LEU A 566 -14.61 -27.33 -7.97
C LEU A 566 -13.58 -28.22 -7.25
N MET A 567 -12.33 -28.23 -7.73
CA MET A 567 -11.25 -29.02 -7.11
C MET A 567 -11.03 -28.64 -5.64
N LYS A 568 -11.07 -27.35 -5.31
CA LYS A 568 -10.92 -26.87 -3.92
C LYS A 568 -12.06 -27.32 -3.03
N LYS A 569 -13.28 -27.24 -3.55
CA LYS A 569 -14.49 -27.67 -2.87
C LYS A 569 -14.49 -29.16 -2.59
N GLU A 570 -14.13 -29.99 -3.58
CA GLU A 570 -13.98 -31.44 -3.40
C GLU A 570 -12.93 -31.80 -2.34
N ALA A 571 -11.87 -30.98 -2.23
CA ALA A 571 -10.84 -31.13 -1.20
C ALA A 571 -11.21 -30.54 0.17
N GLY A 572 -12.39 -29.93 0.34
CA GLY A 572 -12.78 -29.23 1.57
C GLY A 572 -11.89 -28.04 1.92
N LYS A 573 -11.19 -27.47 0.92
CA LYS A 573 -10.27 -26.34 1.09
C LYS A 573 -10.97 -25.02 0.68
N PRO A 574 -10.59 -23.88 1.27
CA PRO A 574 -11.10 -22.60 0.81
C PRO A 574 -10.66 -22.32 -0.64
N VAL A 575 -11.51 -21.57 -1.36
CA VAL A 575 -11.24 -21.20 -2.75
C VAL A 575 -10.06 -20.23 -2.85
N LEU A 576 -9.99 -19.26 -1.93
CA LEU A 576 -8.79 -18.43 -1.75
C LEU A 576 -8.03 -18.84 -0.50
N LEU A 577 -6.72 -18.99 -0.59
CA LEU A 577 -5.85 -19.20 0.58
C LEU A 577 -5.95 -18.06 1.60
N TRP A 578 -6.38 -16.87 1.17
CA TRP A 578 -6.66 -15.75 2.07
C TRP A 578 -7.72 -16.06 3.14
N ASP A 579 -8.46 -17.15 2.98
CA ASP A 579 -9.51 -17.59 3.89
C ASP A 579 -9.07 -18.67 4.89
N THR A 580 -7.82 -19.16 4.83
CA THR A 580 -7.35 -20.26 5.72
C THR A 580 -7.13 -19.82 7.17
N TRP A 581 -7.26 -18.54 7.50
CA TRP A 581 -6.98 -17.98 8.82
C TRP A 581 -8.24 -17.57 9.61
N ARG A 582 -9.39 -18.24 9.34
CA ARG A 582 -10.55 -18.16 10.23
C ARG A 582 -10.34 -19.06 11.45
N ALA A 583 -9.53 -18.61 12.40
CA ALA A 583 -9.37 -19.22 13.72
C ALA A 583 -9.62 -18.19 14.82
#